data_AF-A0A517LFU7-F1
#
_entry.id   AF-A0A517LFU7-F1
#
_cell.length_a   1.000
_cell.length_b   1.000
_cell.length_c   1.000
_cell.angle_alpha   90.00
_cell.angle_beta   90.00
_cell.angle_gamma   90.00
#
_symmetry.space_group_name_H-M   'P 1'
#
loop_
_entity.id
_entity.type
_entity.pdbx_description
1 polymer ?
#
loop_
_entity_poly.entity_id
_entity_poly.type
_entity_poly.pdbx_seq_one_letter_code
_entity_poly.pdbx_strand_id
1 'polypeptide(L)'
;MHITSYLGVLAALLALAPLSVSAKKKRQCHQARFIYQIKCDLGNMHCPGDPDEDPRSYTNIPPAAWTALGTILLDWEAWANTDGVTHKCGGFCGRPFKRWPGNGWYGYTWAMYCDAARQRDEPNSGPPSPPGSVELVEEKKDCDVHCESHGSCGFDFGNC
;
A
#
# COMPACT_ATOMS: atom_id res chain seq x y z
N MET A 1 -36.90 -16.02 66.26
CA MET A 1 -35.84 -15.44 65.43
C MET A 1 -35.97 -16.01 64.03
N HIS A 2 -36.51 -15.26 63.09
CA HIS A 2 -36.52 -15.61 61.67
C HIS A 2 -36.10 -14.38 60.88
N ILE A 3 -34.85 -14.36 60.43
CA ILE A 3 -34.31 -13.39 59.49
C ILE A 3 -33.74 -14.22 58.35
N THR A 4 -34.55 -14.45 57.34
CA THR A 4 -34.11 -15.01 56.07
C THR A 4 -35.00 -14.45 54.98
N SER A 5 -34.39 -14.05 53.87
CA SER A 5 -35.01 -13.81 52.54
C SER A 5 -35.14 -12.35 52.09
N TYR A 6 -34.04 -11.60 51.97
CA TYR A 6 -33.98 -10.42 51.07
C TYR A 6 -32.69 -10.33 50.23
N LEU A 7 -31.99 -11.45 50.02
CA LEU A 7 -30.75 -11.50 49.21
C LEU A 7 -30.94 -12.08 47.80
N GLY A 8 -32.17 -12.42 47.40
CA GLY A 8 -32.44 -13.12 46.12
C GLY A 8 -32.83 -12.25 44.92
N VAL A 9 -33.21 -10.99 45.13
CA VAL A 9 -33.85 -10.18 44.05
C VAL A 9 -32.88 -9.17 43.40
N LEU A 10 -31.77 -8.82 44.04
CA LEU A 10 -30.83 -7.83 43.48
C LEU A 10 -29.88 -8.39 42.42
N ALA A 11 -29.79 -9.72 42.26
CA ALA A 11 -28.88 -10.35 41.30
C ALA A 11 -29.45 -10.47 39.88
N ALA A 12 -30.74 -10.19 39.67
CA ALA A 12 -31.41 -10.39 38.38
C ALA A 12 -31.45 -9.15 37.47
N LEU A 13 -31.00 -7.97 37.94
CA LEU A 13 -31.05 -6.73 37.16
C LEU A 13 -29.73 -6.37 36.43
N LEU A 14 -28.73 -7.25 36.47
CA LEU A 14 -27.42 -7.04 35.82
C LEU A 14 -27.21 -7.87 34.55
N ALA A 15 -28.18 -8.67 34.14
CA ALA A 15 -28.12 -9.41 32.88
C ALA A 15 -29.04 -8.72 31.86
N LEU A 16 -28.51 -8.46 30.66
CA LEU A 16 -29.24 -8.00 29.47
C LEU A 16 -29.33 -6.47 29.25
N ALA A 17 -28.18 -5.80 29.31
CA ALA A 17 -27.86 -4.89 28.22
C ALA A 17 -26.73 -5.53 27.40
N PRO A 18 -27.02 -6.29 26.32
CA PRO A 18 -26.02 -6.38 25.28
C PRO A 18 -25.88 -4.95 24.77
N LEU A 19 -24.83 -4.28 25.25
CA LEU A 19 -24.17 -3.19 24.55
C LEU A 19 -23.76 -3.77 23.18
N SER A 20 -24.72 -3.88 22.26
CA SER A 20 -24.46 -3.79 20.83
C SER A 20 -24.09 -2.34 20.54
N VAL A 21 -23.03 -1.87 21.21
CA VAL A 21 -22.10 -0.95 20.58
C VAL A 21 -21.51 -1.81 19.47
N SER A 22 -22.21 -1.81 18.34
CA SER A 22 -21.59 -1.94 17.05
C SER A 22 -20.61 -0.78 17.02
N ALA A 23 -19.44 -1.00 17.64
CA ALA A 23 -18.28 -0.17 17.45
C ALA A 23 -18.09 -0.27 15.95
N LYS A 24 -18.60 0.72 15.22
CA LYS A 24 -18.25 0.95 13.83
C LYS A 24 -16.75 0.77 13.84
N LYS A 25 -16.26 -0.37 13.33
CA LYS A 25 -14.83 -0.66 13.24
C LYS A 25 -14.28 0.64 12.69
N LYS A 26 -13.54 1.39 13.51
CA LYS A 26 -12.92 2.63 13.04
C LYS A 26 -12.18 2.15 11.80
N ARG A 27 -12.55 2.65 10.62
CA ARG A 27 -11.91 2.22 9.39
C ARG A 27 -10.45 2.61 9.58
N GLN A 28 -9.62 1.61 9.86
CA GLN A 28 -8.19 1.77 10.01
C GLN A 28 -7.64 1.77 8.60
N CYS A 29 -6.84 2.79 8.34
CA CYS A 29 -6.16 2.99 7.09
C CYS A 29 -4.68 3.19 7.39
N HIS A 30 -3.84 2.99 6.38
CA HIS A 30 -2.41 3.24 6.44
C HIS A 30 -1.96 3.98 5.18
N GLN A 31 -0.75 4.55 5.20
CA GLN A 31 -0.04 4.89 3.98
C GLN A 31 0.58 3.61 3.41
N ALA A 32 0.48 3.40 2.11
CA ALA A 32 1.13 2.26 1.46
C ALA A 32 2.05 2.73 0.34
N ARG A 33 3.18 2.02 0.18
CA ARG A 33 4.13 2.20 -0.92
C ARG A 33 4.40 0.86 -1.58
N PHE A 34 4.21 0.83 -2.89
CA PHE A 34 4.53 -0.29 -3.75
C PHE A 34 5.72 0.10 -4.63
N ILE A 35 6.70 -0.78 -4.79
CA ILE A 35 7.80 -0.57 -5.72
C ILE A 35 7.71 -1.61 -6.83
N TYR A 36 7.40 -1.13 -8.03
CA TYR A 36 7.44 -1.93 -9.25
C TYR A 36 8.78 -1.73 -9.95
N GLN A 37 9.32 -2.78 -10.56
CA GLN A 37 10.53 -2.67 -11.36
C GLN A 37 10.48 -3.55 -12.61
N ILE A 38 11.27 -3.20 -13.63
CA ILE A 38 11.55 -4.11 -14.74
C ILE A 38 12.34 -5.31 -14.19
N LYS A 39 11.91 -6.52 -14.53
CA LYS A 39 12.55 -7.76 -14.09
C LYS A 39 14.01 -7.80 -14.54
N CYS A 40 14.88 -8.23 -13.64
CA CYS A 40 16.21 -8.65 -13.99
C CYS A 40 16.23 -10.16 -14.27
N ASP A 41 17.23 -10.61 -15.03
CA ASP A 41 17.48 -12.02 -15.26
C ASP A 41 18.21 -12.62 -14.05
N LEU A 42 17.46 -13.31 -13.19
CA LEU A 42 17.98 -14.00 -12.02
C LEU A 42 18.97 -15.12 -12.37
N GLY A 43 18.82 -15.78 -13.53
CA GLY A 43 19.68 -16.88 -13.92
C GLY A 43 21.09 -16.41 -14.27
N ASN A 44 21.19 -15.22 -14.85
CA ASN A 44 22.45 -14.60 -15.25
C ASN A 44 22.92 -13.47 -14.32
N MET A 45 22.18 -13.20 -13.23
CA MET A 45 22.42 -12.06 -12.33
C MET A 45 22.59 -10.74 -13.09
N HIS A 46 21.75 -10.51 -14.10
CA HIS A 46 21.90 -9.42 -15.07
C HIS A 46 20.63 -8.56 -15.14
N CYS A 47 20.77 -7.24 -15.06
CA CYS A 47 19.69 -6.29 -15.24
C CYS A 47 19.83 -5.54 -16.60
N PRO A 48 18.71 -5.07 -17.19
CA PRO A 48 18.72 -4.56 -18.56
C PRO A 48 19.44 -3.22 -18.75
N GLY A 49 19.66 -2.45 -17.69
CA GLY A 49 20.39 -1.18 -17.74
C GLY A 49 21.90 -1.39 -17.68
N ASP A 50 22.64 -0.70 -18.55
CA ASP A 50 24.09 -0.75 -18.61
C ASP A 50 24.72 -0.04 -17.39
N PRO A 51 25.58 -0.72 -16.60
CA PRO A 51 26.18 -0.13 -15.41
C PRO A 51 27.11 1.07 -15.70
N ASP A 52 27.61 1.21 -16.93
CA ASP A 52 28.53 2.28 -17.32
C ASP A 52 27.82 3.58 -17.75
N GLU A 53 26.48 3.59 -17.81
CA GLU A 53 25.72 4.80 -18.10
C GLU A 53 25.73 5.81 -16.93
N ASP A 54 25.74 7.13 -17.25
CA ASP A 54 25.66 8.17 -16.21
C ASP A 54 24.40 7.95 -15.34
N PRO A 55 24.56 7.72 -14.02
CA PRO A 55 23.44 7.48 -13.12
C PRO A 55 22.53 8.70 -12.96
N ARG A 56 22.99 9.90 -13.32
CA ARG A 56 22.21 11.15 -13.29
C ARG A 56 21.39 11.35 -14.56
N SER A 57 21.61 10.53 -15.60
CA SER A 57 20.86 10.59 -16.85
C SER A 57 19.51 9.89 -16.70
N TYR A 58 18.44 10.67 -16.66
CA TYR A 58 17.05 10.17 -16.66
C TYR A 58 16.51 9.96 -18.07
N THR A 59 17.28 10.24 -19.12
CA THR A 59 16.80 10.24 -20.51
C THR A 59 16.85 8.86 -21.19
N ASN A 60 17.43 7.85 -20.55
CA ASN A 60 17.71 6.57 -21.18
C ASN A 60 16.78 5.44 -20.70
N ILE A 61 15.49 5.72 -20.48
CA ILE A 61 14.53 4.63 -20.22
C ILE A 61 14.14 4.03 -21.58
N PRO A 62 14.42 2.74 -21.85
CA PRO A 62 14.02 2.11 -23.09
C PRO A 62 12.50 2.24 -23.28
N PRO A 63 12.00 2.48 -24.51
CA PRO A 63 10.57 2.61 -24.76
C PRO A 63 9.75 1.43 -24.21
N ALA A 64 10.28 0.20 -24.29
CA ALA A 64 9.62 -0.99 -23.74
C ALA A 64 9.48 -0.93 -22.20
N ALA A 65 10.53 -0.48 -21.49
CA ALA A 65 10.48 -0.30 -20.05
C ALA A 65 9.51 0.83 -19.66
N TRP A 66 9.53 1.93 -20.41
CA TRP A 66 8.62 3.05 -20.22
C TRP A 66 7.16 2.62 -20.42
N THR A 67 6.86 1.90 -21.49
CA THR A 67 5.52 1.38 -21.75
C THR A 67 5.07 0.41 -20.66
N ALA A 68 5.91 -0.54 -20.25
CA ALA A 68 5.54 -1.54 -19.24
C ALA A 68 5.28 -0.90 -17.87
N LEU A 69 6.13 0.05 -17.44
CA LEU A 69 5.91 0.82 -16.21
C LEU A 69 4.70 1.76 -16.34
N GLY A 70 4.46 2.33 -17.52
CA GLY A 70 3.29 3.15 -17.80
C GLY A 70 1.98 2.37 -17.72
N THR A 71 1.95 1.11 -18.14
CA THR A 71 0.78 0.24 -17.99
C THR A 71 0.45 0.01 -16.51
N ILE A 72 1.44 -0.43 -15.71
CA ILE A 72 1.18 -0.67 -14.28
C ILE A 72 0.85 0.63 -13.54
N LEU A 73 1.40 1.78 -13.95
CA LEU A 73 1.02 3.09 -13.41
C LEU A 73 -0.48 3.32 -13.55
N LEU A 74 -1.01 3.20 -14.77
CA LEU A 74 -2.41 3.49 -15.05
C LEU A 74 -3.34 2.54 -14.31
N ASP A 75 -3.01 1.24 -14.31
CA ASP A 75 -3.81 0.23 -13.62
C ASP A 75 -3.77 0.42 -12.10
N TRP A 76 -2.61 0.78 -11.56
CA TRP A 76 -2.43 0.96 -10.12
C TRP A 76 -3.12 2.23 -9.64
N GLU A 77 -2.99 3.35 -10.35
CA GLU A 77 -3.70 4.59 -10.00
C GLU A 77 -5.21 4.40 -10.14
N ALA A 78 -5.69 3.68 -11.16
CA ALA A 78 -7.12 3.36 -11.29
C ALA A 78 -7.62 2.54 -10.09
N TRP A 79 -6.84 1.54 -9.65
CA TRP A 79 -7.15 0.74 -8.46
C TRP A 79 -7.14 1.57 -7.18
N ALA A 80 -6.07 2.33 -6.95
CA ALA A 80 -5.87 3.10 -5.72
C ALA A 80 -6.92 4.20 -5.57
N ASN A 81 -7.40 4.79 -6.67
CA ASN A 81 -8.42 5.84 -6.68
C ASN A 81 -9.87 5.32 -6.53
N THR A 82 -10.07 4.04 -6.22
CA THR A 82 -11.41 3.51 -5.91
C THR A 82 -11.71 3.63 -4.41
N ASP A 83 -12.97 4.01 -4.07
CA ASP A 83 -13.40 4.20 -2.67
C ASP A 83 -13.14 2.98 -1.77
N GLY A 84 -13.21 1.78 -2.36
CA GLY A 84 -12.96 0.50 -1.68
C GLY A 84 -11.50 0.23 -1.34
N VAL A 85 -10.55 1.02 -1.86
CA VAL A 85 -9.11 0.87 -1.64
C VAL A 85 -8.60 2.04 -0.81
N THR A 86 -8.64 3.24 -1.36
CA THR A 86 -8.39 4.49 -0.63
C THR A 86 -9.68 5.29 -0.66
N HIS A 87 -10.10 5.89 0.45
CA HIS A 87 -11.41 6.54 0.48
C HIS A 87 -11.53 7.71 -0.51
N LYS A 88 -11.10 8.91 -0.13
CA LYS A 88 -11.10 10.11 -0.99
C LYS A 88 -9.69 10.54 -1.38
N CYS A 89 -8.70 9.75 -1.00
CA CYS A 89 -7.32 10.18 -0.98
C CYS A 89 -6.52 9.74 -2.18
N GLY A 90 -6.88 8.60 -2.75
CA GLY A 90 -6.25 8.13 -3.97
C GLY A 90 -4.85 7.61 -3.76
N GLY A 91 -4.20 7.39 -4.91
CA GLY A 91 -2.79 7.10 -4.99
C GLY A 91 -2.19 7.72 -6.24
N PHE A 92 -0.88 7.84 -6.24
CA PHE A 92 -0.13 8.26 -7.42
C PHE A 92 1.13 7.42 -7.57
N CYS A 93 1.61 7.29 -8.80
CA CYS A 93 2.94 6.74 -9.05
C CYS A 93 3.93 7.85 -9.41
N GLY A 94 5.16 7.69 -8.91
CA GLY A 94 6.27 8.55 -9.25
C GLY A 94 6.76 8.37 -10.67
N ARG A 95 7.71 9.22 -11.06
CA ARG A 95 8.47 8.98 -12.28
C ARG A 95 9.38 7.75 -12.10
N PRO A 96 9.55 6.94 -13.15
CA PRO A 96 10.53 5.86 -13.11
C PRO A 96 11.94 6.38 -12.78
N PHE A 97 12.70 5.59 -12.01
CA PHE A 97 14.05 5.89 -11.56
C PHE A 97 14.96 4.67 -11.71
N LYS A 98 16.27 4.89 -11.75
CA LYS A 98 17.26 3.80 -11.80
C LYS A 98 17.36 3.14 -10.41
N ARG A 99 17.24 1.83 -10.34
CA ARG A 99 17.44 1.02 -9.13
C ARG A 99 18.55 0.01 -9.36
N TRP A 100 19.47 -0.05 -8.41
CA TRP A 100 20.58 -0.99 -8.40
C TRP A 100 20.23 -2.15 -7.47
N PRO A 101 20.26 -3.41 -7.93
CA PRO A 101 19.86 -4.55 -7.09
C PRO A 101 20.87 -4.88 -5.99
N GLY A 102 22.07 -4.30 -6.05
CA GLY A 102 23.14 -4.48 -5.08
C GLY A 102 24.19 -5.50 -5.53
N ASN A 103 24.90 -6.08 -4.56
CA ASN A 103 26.08 -6.91 -4.82
C ASN A 103 25.75 -8.15 -5.65
N GLY A 104 26.62 -8.46 -6.61
CA GLY A 104 26.54 -9.65 -7.46
C GLY A 104 25.70 -9.50 -8.72
N TRP A 105 25.05 -8.35 -8.93
CA TRP A 105 24.30 -8.04 -10.14
C TRP A 105 25.12 -7.20 -11.12
N TYR A 106 25.04 -7.53 -12.41
CA TYR A 106 25.52 -6.67 -13.48
C TYR A 106 24.39 -5.75 -13.96
N GLY A 107 24.62 -4.44 -13.95
CA GLY A 107 23.67 -3.45 -14.44
C GLY A 107 22.64 -2.97 -13.43
N TYR A 108 21.79 -2.07 -13.89
CA TYR A 108 20.70 -1.47 -13.13
C TYR A 108 19.34 -1.81 -13.78
N THR A 109 18.25 -1.59 -13.07
CA THR A 109 16.88 -1.69 -13.62
C THR A 109 16.11 -0.39 -13.44
N TRP A 110 14.99 -0.23 -14.12
CA TRP A 110 14.07 0.90 -13.91
C TRP A 110 12.97 0.48 -12.95
N ALA A 111 12.74 1.30 -11.94
CA ALA A 111 11.74 1.09 -10.91
C ALA A 111 10.83 2.31 -10.76
N MET A 112 9.69 2.15 -10.11
CA MET A 112 8.71 3.19 -9.86
C MET A 112 8.07 2.96 -8.50
N TYR A 113 7.95 4.02 -7.70
CA TYR A 113 7.17 4.00 -6.46
C TYR A 113 5.73 4.35 -6.78
N CYS A 114 4.79 3.66 -6.15
CA CYS A 114 3.37 3.97 -6.19
C CYS A 114 2.86 4.07 -4.75
N ASP A 115 2.37 5.26 -4.39
CA ASP A 115 2.03 5.62 -3.02
C ASP A 115 0.52 5.84 -2.90
N ALA A 116 -0.10 5.16 -1.92
CA ALA A 116 -1.51 5.27 -1.61
C ALA A 116 -1.68 5.95 -0.25
N ALA A 117 -2.42 7.06 -0.22
CA ALA A 117 -2.75 7.74 1.01
C ALA A 117 -4.03 7.14 1.60
N ARG A 118 -3.97 6.76 2.88
CA ARG A 118 -5.11 6.17 3.62
C ARG A 118 -5.71 4.96 2.88
N GLN A 119 -4.85 4.04 2.45
CA GLN A 119 -5.27 2.72 2.01
C GLN A 119 -5.94 2.00 3.17
N ARG A 120 -7.12 1.42 2.94
CA ARG A 120 -7.81 0.60 3.93
C ARG A 120 -6.96 -0.61 4.30
N ASP A 121 -7.00 -1.03 5.56
CA ASP A 121 -6.32 -2.25 6.01
C ASP A 121 -6.83 -3.50 5.26
N GLU A 122 -8.13 -3.51 4.98
CA GLU A 122 -8.83 -4.52 4.20
C GLU A 122 -9.44 -3.86 2.95
N PRO A 123 -8.67 -3.65 1.87
CA PRO A 123 -9.20 -3.12 0.62
C PRO A 123 -10.13 -4.15 -0.04
N ASN A 124 -11.16 -3.69 -0.74
CA ASN A 124 -12.14 -4.56 -1.39
C ASN A 124 -11.56 -5.40 -2.55
N SER A 125 -10.36 -5.04 -3.03
CA SER A 125 -9.61 -5.75 -4.06
C SER A 125 -8.10 -5.58 -3.84
N GLY A 126 -7.32 -6.54 -4.31
CA GLY A 126 -5.86 -6.44 -4.32
C GLY A 126 -5.34 -5.52 -5.44
N PRO A 127 -4.07 -5.08 -5.35
CA PRO A 127 -3.44 -4.28 -6.40
C PRO A 127 -3.42 -5.05 -7.73
N PRO A 128 -3.35 -4.33 -8.87
CA PRO A 128 -3.25 -4.97 -10.18
C PRO A 128 -2.01 -5.85 -10.26
N SER A 129 -2.13 -6.96 -11.00
CA SER A 129 -0.99 -7.82 -11.29
C SER A 129 -0.04 -7.11 -12.25
N PRO A 130 1.28 -7.11 -11.99
CA PRO A 130 2.23 -6.46 -12.88
C PRO A 130 2.28 -7.16 -14.26
N PRO A 131 2.51 -6.42 -15.35
CA PRO A 131 2.71 -7.02 -16.67
C PRO A 131 3.96 -7.91 -16.66
N GLY A 132 4.07 -8.85 -17.61
CA GLY A 132 5.08 -9.93 -17.55
C GLY A 132 6.54 -9.49 -17.40
N SER A 133 6.92 -8.31 -17.92
CA SER A 133 8.26 -7.72 -17.80
C SER A 133 8.49 -6.89 -16.53
N VAL A 134 7.46 -6.68 -15.72
CA VAL A 134 7.49 -5.93 -14.47
C VAL A 134 7.25 -6.90 -13.31
N GLU A 135 7.80 -6.58 -12.15
CA GLU A 135 7.56 -7.28 -10.89
C GLU A 135 7.31 -6.28 -9.76
N LEU A 136 6.50 -6.69 -8.79
CA LEU A 136 6.38 -6.02 -7.50
C LEU A 136 7.50 -6.54 -6.60
N VAL A 137 8.40 -5.66 -6.19
CA VAL A 137 9.58 -6.03 -5.38
C VAL A 137 9.49 -5.57 -3.94
N GLU A 138 8.59 -4.65 -3.64
CA GLU A 138 8.40 -4.17 -2.28
C GLU A 138 6.98 -3.68 -2.09
N GLU A 139 6.34 -4.09 -1.00
CA GLU A 139 5.12 -3.51 -0.45
C GLU A 139 5.42 -3.09 0.98
N LYS A 140 5.31 -1.79 1.26
CA LYS A 140 5.45 -1.23 2.61
C LYS A 140 4.15 -0.56 3.03
N LYS A 141 3.78 -0.76 4.28
CA LYS A 141 2.66 -0.10 4.96
C LYS A 141 3.22 0.64 6.15
N ASP A 142 2.81 1.89 6.31
CA ASP A 142 3.26 2.74 7.40
C ASP A 142 2.14 3.68 7.84
N CYS A 143 2.28 4.28 9.03
CA CYS A 143 1.37 5.27 9.59
C CYS A 143 -0.11 4.86 9.66
N ASP A 144 -0.55 4.31 10.79
CA ASP A 144 -1.99 4.10 11.05
C ASP A 144 -2.73 5.45 11.12
N VAL A 145 -3.59 5.71 10.15
CA VAL A 145 -4.34 6.95 9.97
C VAL A 145 -5.84 6.71 9.93
N HIS A 146 -6.61 7.75 10.26
CA HIS A 146 -8.07 7.71 10.12
C HIS A 146 -8.48 7.87 8.65
N CYS A 147 -9.22 6.90 8.11
CA CYS A 147 -9.72 6.96 6.73
C CYS A 147 -10.59 8.21 6.46
N GLU A 148 -11.38 8.64 7.44
CA GLU A 148 -12.43 9.68 7.30
C GLU A 148 -12.01 11.08 7.76
N SER A 149 -10.72 11.34 8.01
CA SER A 149 -10.28 12.68 8.45
C SER A 149 -10.65 13.76 7.42
N HIS A 150 -11.27 14.85 7.91
CA HIS A 150 -11.71 16.01 7.13
C HIS A 150 -10.56 16.90 6.60
N GLY A 151 -9.30 16.55 6.87
CA GLY A 151 -8.10 17.27 6.42
C GLY A 151 -7.52 16.75 5.09
N SER A 152 -6.36 17.30 4.71
CA SER A 152 -5.62 16.84 3.53
C SER A 152 -5.24 15.36 3.64
N CYS A 153 -5.07 14.71 2.49
CA CYS A 153 -4.80 13.28 2.44
C CYS A 153 -3.38 12.89 2.88
N GLY A 154 -2.44 13.85 2.87
CA GLY A 154 -1.06 13.66 3.34
C GLY A 154 -0.32 12.61 2.50
N PHE A 155 0.25 13.03 1.38
CA PHE A 155 1.08 12.17 0.52
C PHE A 155 2.56 12.28 0.90
N ASP A 156 2.89 11.90 2.13
CA ASP A 156 4.27 11.86 2.58
C ASP A 156 4.51 10.53 3.31
N PHE A 157 4.87 9.51 2.52
CA PHE A 157 5.03 8.14 3.03
C PHE A 157 6.10 8.10 4.12
N GLY A 158 5.72 7.66 5.32
CA GLY A 158 6.60 7.57 6.50
C GLY A 158 6.63 8.84 7.36
N ASN A 159 5.89 9.88 6.98
CA ASN A 159 5.65 11.05 7.81
C ASN A 159 4.20 11.01 8.33
N CYS A 160 4.06 10.56 9.57
CA CYS A 160 2.86 10.70 10.40
C CYS A 160 3.08 11.84 11.43
#